data_AF-A0A524LB43-F1
#
_entry.id   AF-A0A524LB43-F1
#
_cell.length_a   1.000
_cell.length_b   1.000
_cell.length_c   1.000
_cell.angle_alpha   90.00
_cell.angle_beta   90.00
_cell.angle_gamma   90.00
#
_symmetry.space_group_name_H-M   'P 1'
#
loop_
_entity.id
_entity.type
_entity.pdbx_description
1 polymer ?
#
loop_
_entity_poly.entity_id
_entity_poly.type
_entity_poly.pdbx_seq_one_letter_code
_entity_poly.pdbx_strand_id
1 'polypeptide(L)'
;MSGAFSTAFVSLGSNLGERAALLAFAVEALQSSAQIHVEAVSAVYETDPIGPPPQQAYLNAVVELRTRLEPRALLGELLAIEERAGRTRSGVRNEARRLDLDLLLYDDLVLELPGLVVPHPRLHERAFALEPLCDLAADLVHPGRGESIASLAGRVRDPNAVRRLGPLHYSTI
;
A
#
# COMPACT_ATOMS: atom_id res chain seq x y z
N MET A 1 27.15 -4.24 -2.58
CA MET A 1 26.72 -3.89 -3.94
C MET A 1 25.81 -2.68 -3.82
N SER A 2 26.18 -1.52 -4.36
CA SER A 2 25.23 -0.40 -4.49
C SER A 2 24.29 -0.74 -5.66
N GLY A 3 23.15 -1.35 -5.34
CA GLY A 3 22.12 -1.68 -6.33
C GLY A 3 21.59 -0.42 -7.00
N ALA A 4 21.19 -0.55 -8.26
CA ALA A 4 20.35 0.45 -8.91
C ALA A 4 19.07 0.66 -8.10
N PHE A 5 18.46 1.83 -8.21
CA PHE A 5 17.15 2.05 -7.62
C PHE A 5 16.09 1.26 -8.38
N SER A 6 15.25 0.57 -7.62
CA SER A 6 14.06 -0.16 -8.07
C SER A 6 12.80 0.63 -7.74
N THR A 7 11.79 0.57 -8.59
CA THR A 7 10.48 1.19 -8.32
C THR A 7 9.58 0.21 -7.60
N ALA A 8 8.95 0.65 -6.51
CA ALA A 8 8.02 -0.17 -5.75
C ALA A 8 6.74 0.62 -5.43
N PHE A 9 5.63 -0.09 -5.35
CA PHE A 9 4.35 0.47 -4.93
C PHE A 9 3.89 -0.20 -3.65
N VAL A 10 3.54 0.61 -2.64
CA VAL A 10 3.11 0.13 -1.32
C VAL A 10 1.73 0.71 -1.01
N SER A 11 0.76 -0.14 -0.66
CA SER A 11 -0.51 0.36 -0.12
C SER A 11 -0.40 0.63 1.37
N LEU A 12 -1.00 1.73 1.78
CA LEU A 12 -1.20 2.14 3.16
C LEU A 12 -2.68 1.90 3.53
N GLY A 13 -2.95 1.34 4.71
CA GLY A 13 -4.32 1.13 5.19
C GLY A 13 -4.47 1.37 6.70
N SER A 14 -5.54 2.04 7.13
CA SER A 14 -5.82 2.26 8.56
C SER A 14 -7.32 2.36 8.85
N ASN A 15 -7.81 1.64 9.86
CA ASN A 15 -9.19 1.78 10.34
C ASN A 15 -9.32 1.98 11.86
N LEU A 16 -8.21 2.19 12.59
CA LEU A 16 -8.23 2.45 14.03
C LEU A 16 -7.44 3.69 14.40
N GLY A 17 -7.97 4.47 15.34
CA GLY A 17 -7.33 5.70 15.84
C GLY A 17 -7.38 6.84 14.82
N GLU A 18 -6.38 7.71 14.87
CA GLU A 18 -6.23 8.85 13.95
C GLU A 18 -5.74 8.39 12.56
N ARG A 19 -6.64 7.74 11.79
CA ARG A 19 -6.34 7.04 10.54
C ARG A 19 -5.47 7.86 9.57
N ALA A 20 -5.83 9.12 9.32
CA ALA A 20 -5.09 9.99 8.41
C ALA A 20 -3.68 10.32 8.93
N ALA A 21 -3.53 10.57 10.24
CA ALA A 21 -2.24 10.80 10.86
C ALA A 21 -1.35 9.55 10.83
N LEU A 22 -1.94 8.36 10.90
CA LEU A 22 -1.20 7.09 10.78
C LEU A 22 -0.71 6.84 9.34
N LEU A 23 -1.52 7.18 8.32
CA LEU A 23 -1.06 7.16 6.93
C LEU A 23 0.08 8.17 6.70
N ALA A 24 -0.06 9.41 7.21
CA ALA A 24 0.98 10.43 7.12
C ALA A 24 2.28 10.00 7.81
N PHE A 25 2.17 9.45 9.02
CA PHE A 25 3.30 8.86 9.75
C PHE A 25 4.02 7.79 8.93
N ALA A 26 3.29 6.93 8.21
CA ALA A 26 3.90 5.89 7.38
C ALA A 26 4.73 6.49 6.25
N VAL A 27 4.21 7.52 5.58
CA VAL A 27 4.95 8.23 4.51
C VAL A 27 6.20 8.89 5.08
N GLU A 28 6.09 9.64 6.17
CA GLU A 28 7.22 10.32 6.82
C GLU A 28 8.28 9.30 7.30
N ALA A 29 7.85 8.15 7.83
CA ALA A 29 8.75 7.09 8.24
C ALA A 29 9.50 6.47 7.05
N LEU A 30 8.84 6.28 5.90
CA LEU A 30 9.48 5.83 4.66
C LEU A 30 10.52 6.85 4.17
N GLN A 31 10.18 8.14 4.18
CA GLN A 31 11.09 9.20 3.74
C GLN A 31 12.31 9.35 4.67
N SER A 32 12.20 8.95 5.94
CA SER A 32 13.34 9.01 6.88
C SER A 32 14.45 7.99 6.58
N SER A 33 14.19 7.00 5.71
CA SER A 33 15.18 6.00 5.32
C SER A 33 16.07 6.50 4.18
N ALA A 34 17.39 6.49 4.37
CA ALA A 34 18.35 6.86 3.32
C ALA A 34 18.34 5.90 2.10
N GLN A 35 17.64 4.77 2.19
CA GLN A 35 17.53 3.77 1.12
C GLN A 35 16.19 3.84 0.36
N ILE A 36 15.28 4.71 0.77
CA ILE A 36 13.93 4.86 0.19
C ILE A 36 13.74 6.33 -0.17
N HIS A 37 13.24 6.57 -1.38
CA HIS A 37 12.76 7.86 -1.81
C HIS A 37 11.28 7.72 -2.17
N VAL A 38 10.43 8.56 -1.57
CA VAL A 38 9.01 8.62 -1.92
C VAL A 38 8.85 9.55 -3.11
N GLU A 39 8.47 9.00 -4.26
CA GLU A 39 8.28 9.76 -5.50
C GLU A 39 6.90 10.43 -5.53
N ALA A 40 5.86 9.67 -5.14
CA ALA A 40 4.49 10.16 -5.18
C ALA A 40 3.61 9.44 -4.15
N VAL A 41 2.53 10.11 -3.76
CA VAL A 41 1.48 9.56 -2.89
C VAL A 41 0.13 9.83 -3.56
N SER A 42 -0.72 8.81 -3.62
CA SER A 42 -2.06 8.92 -4.19
C SER A 42 -2.97 9.83 -3.36
N ALA A 43 -4.20 10.06 -3.83
CA ALA A 43 -5.24 10.51 -2.93
C ALA A 43 -5.55 9.46 -1.85
N VAL A 44 -6.16 9.93 -0.76
CA VAL A 44 -6.78 9.09 0.26
C VAL A 44 -8.16 8.65 -0.21
N TYR A 45 -8.45 7.38 -0.01
CA TYR A 45 -9.74 6.75 -0.29
C TYR A 45 -10.32 6.16 1.01
N GLU A 46 -11.60 6.39 1.27
CA GLU A 46 -12.34 5.71 2.34
C GLU A 46 -13.08 4.51 1.79
N THR A 47 -12.91 3.35 2.44
CA THR A 47 -13.54 2.09 2.01
C THR A 47 -14.17 1.34 3.16
N ASP A 48 -15.29 0.67 2.89
CA ASP A 48 -15.97 -0.13 3.90
C ASP A 48 -15.12 -1.35 4.30
N PRO A 49 -15.17 -1.77 5.59
CA PRO A 49 -14.46 -2.95 6.05
C PRO A 49 -15.05 -4.23 5.45
N ILE A 50 -14.19 -5.20 5.15
CA ILE A 50 -14.62 -6.49 4.59
C ILE A 50 -14.91 -7.48 5.73
N GLY A 51 -16.18 -7.85 5.88
CA GLY A 51 -16.64 -8.93 6.76
C GLY A 51 -16.96 -8.49 8.20
N PRO A 52 -17.59 -9.38 8.99
CA PRO A 52 -17.93 -9.11 10.39
C PRO A 52 -16.70 -9.20 11.32
N PRO A 53 -16.75 -8.57 12.52
CA PRO A 53 -17.82 -7.69 13.03
C PRO A 53 -17.81 -6.31 12.34
N PRO A 54 -18.85 -5.47 12.55
CA PRO A 54 -18.83 -4.08 12.08
C PRO A 54 -17.59 -3.35 12.58
N GLN A 55 -16.87 -2.73 11.66
CA GLN A 55 -15.66 -1.95 11.94
C GLN A 55 -15.82 -0.55 11.38
N GLN A 56 -14.97 0.37 11.84
CA GLN A 56 -14.84 1.67 11.19
C GLN A 56 -14.30 1.48 9.75
N ALA A 57 -14.70 2.39 8.86
CA ALA A 57 -14.18 2.43 7.50
C ALA A 57 -12.65 2.59 7.48
N TYR A 58 -12.01 1.99 6.49
CA TYR A 58 -10.58 2.14 6.25
C TYR A 58 -10.31 3.44 5.49
N LEU A 59 -9.22 4.12 5.85
CA LEU A 59 -8.54 5.02 4.93
C LEU A 59 -7.42 4.25 4.23
N ASN A 60 -7.34 4.38 2.92
CA ASN A 60 -6.33 3.74 2.08
C ASN A 60 -5.65 4.77 1.17
N ALA A 61 -4.38 4.53 0.88
CA ALA A 61 -3.61 5.28 -0.11
C ALA A 61 -2.51 4.37 -0.68
N VAL A 62 -1.84 4.79 -1.73
CA VAL A 62 -0.69 4.11 -2.31
C VAL A 62 0.47 5.08 -2.41
N VAL A 63 1.67 4.58 -2.16
CA VAL A 63 2.93 5.31 -2.28
C VAL A 63 3.76 4.66 -3.37
N GLU A 64 4.27 5.49 -4.29
CA GLU A 64 5.33 5.12 -5.22
C GLU A 64 6.69 5.43 -4.59
N LEU A 65 7.58 4.45 -4.62
CA LEU A 65 8.89 4.50 -4.01
C LEU A 65 9.97 4.22 -5.07
N ARG A 66 11.12 4.87 -4.93
CA ARG A 66 12.40 4.38 -5.44
C ARG A 66 13.24 3.88 -4.29
N THR A 67 13.71 2.64 -4.33
CA THR A 67 14.49 2.05 -3.23
C THR A 67 15.71 1.29 -3.70
N ARG A 68 16.76 1.25 -2.86
CA ARG A 68 17.91 0.34 -3.02
C ARG A 68 17.76 -0.96 -2.21
N LEU A 69 16.67 -1.09 -1.47
CA LEU A 69 16.38 -2.28 -0.67
C LEU A 69 15.86 -3.39 -1.58
N GLU A 70 16.40 -4.59 -1.42
CA GLU A 70 15.82 -5.80 -1.97
C GLU A 70 14.39 -6.01 -1.43
N PRO A 71 13.47 -6.68 -2.16
CA PRO A 71 12.07 -6.82 -1.76
C PRO A 71 11.84 -7.32 -0.33
N ARG A 72 12.68 -8.25 0.14
CA ARG A 72 12.58 -8.79 1.51
C ARG A 72 13.05 -7.79 2.57
N ALA A 73 14.03 -6.96 2.26
CA ALA A 73 14.48 -5.90 3.15
C ALA A 73 13.45 -4.76 3.19
N LEU A 74 12.86 -4.39 2.04
CA LEU A 74 11.76 -3.44 1.98
C LEU A 74 10.58 -3.93 2.83
N LEU A 75 10.16 -5.19 2.69
CA LEU A 75 9.12 -5.78 3.54
C LEU A 75 9.48 -5.64 5.03
N GLY A 76 10.73 -5.91 5.42
CA GLY A 76 11.19 -5.71 6.79
C GLY A 76 10.99 -4.28 7.31
N GLU A 77 11.32 -3.28 6.50
CA GLU A 77 11.08 -1.86 6.85
C GLU A 77 9.58 -1.55 7.01
N LEU A 78 8.74 -2.05 6.09
CA LEU A 78 7.29 -1.88 6.20
C LEU A 78 6.75 -2.46 7.52
N LEU A 79 7.17 -3.68 7.86
CA LEU A 79 6.80 -4.33 9.12
C LEU A 79 7.25 -3.53 10.34
N ALA A 80 8.48 -2.99 10.33
CA ALA A 80 8.98 -2.17 11.42
C ALA A 80 8.19 -0.86 11.59
N ILE A 81 7.73 -0.26 10.49
CA ILE A 81 6.86 0.94 10.53
C ILE A 81 5.50 0.59 11.12
N GLU A 82 4.90 -0.55 10.75
CA GLU A 82 3.65 -1.03 11.36
C GLU A 82 3.77 -1.20 12.88
N GLU A 83 4.87 -1.82 13.34
CA GLU A 83 5.15 -2.03 14.76
C GLU A 83 5.31 -0.69 15.51
N ARG A 84 6.04 0.27 14.94
CA ARG A 84 6.18 1.63 15.49
C ARG A 84 4.85 2.38 15.55
N ALA A 85 3.94 2.12 14.62
CA ALA A 85 2.56 2.65 14.63
C ALA A 85 1.64 1.94 15.66
N GLY A 86 2.17 0.95 16.39
CA GLY A 86 1.46 0.22 17.44
C GLY A 86 0.59 -0.93 16.92
N ARG A 87 0.89 -1.48 15.74
CA ARG A 87 0.23 -2.71 15.26
C ARG A 87 0.72 -3.91 16.07
N THR A 88 -0.20 -4.60 16.74
CA THR A 88 0.02 -5.92 17.33
C THR A 88 -0.67 -6.98 16.48
N ARG A 89 0.00 -8.10 16.20
CA ARG A 89 -0.56 -9.19 15.39
C ARG A 89 -1.19 -10.22 16.30
N SER A 90 -2.51 -10.20 16.45
CA SER A 90 -3.24 -11.18 17.28
C SER A 90 -3.41 -12.55 16.60
N GLY A 91 -3.27 -12.61 15.26
CA GLY A 91 -3.60 -13.79 14.45
C GLY A 91 -5.08 -13.89 14.05
N VAL A 92 -5.93 -12.94 14.47
CA VAL A 92 -7.34 -12.89 14.08
C VAL A 92 -7.49 -12.35 12.65
N ARG A 93 -8.20 -13.10 11.81
CA ARG A 93 -8.50 -12.70 10.43
C ARG A 93 -9.40 -11.46 10.42
N ASN A 94 -9.10 -10.51 9.52
CA ASN A 94 -9.86 -9.26 9.34
C ASN A 94 -9.97 -8.40 10.61
N GLU A 95 -9.02 -8.52 11.54
CA GLU A 95 -8.95 -7.64 12.70
C GLU A 95 -8.70 -6.19 12.26
N ALA A 96 -9.36 -5.26 12.95
CA ALA A 96 -9.13 -3.84 12.81
C ALA A 96 -7.65 -3.51 13.14
N ARG A 97 -7.05 -2.62 12.37
CA ARG A 97 -5.61 -2.35 12.39
C ARG A 97 -5.33 -0.85 12.38
N ARG A 98 -4.34 -0.44 13.18
CA ARG A 98 -3.86 0.94 13.22
C ARG A 98 -3.16 1.32 11.92
N LEU A 99 -2.31 0.46 11.38
CA LEU A 99 -1.60 0.69 10.13
C LEU A 99 -1.28 -0.65 9.44
N ASP A 100 -1.49 -0.70 8.13
CA ASP A 100 -1.19 -1.81 7.20
C ASP A 100 -0.34 -1.29 6.06
N LEU A 101 0.78 -1.97 5.80
CA LEU A 101 1.68 -1.67 4.71
C LEU A 101 1.92 -2.93 3.88
N ASP A 102 1.24 -3.03 2.74
CA ASP A 102 1.39 -4.15 1.80
C ASP A 102 2.28 -3.72 0.62
N LEU A 103 3.35 -4.47 0.34
CA LEU A 103 4.13 -4.33 -0.89
C LEU A 103 3.31 -4.87 -2.08
N LEU A 104 2.89 -3.99 -2.98
CA LEU A 104 2.01 -4.33 -4.11
C LEU A 104 2.79 -4.81 -5.33
N LEU A 105 3.80 -4.04 -5.73
CA LEU A 105 4.57 -4.21 -6.95
C LEU A 105 6.02 -3.81 -6.69
N TYR A 106 6.95 -4.43 -7.40
CA TYR A 106 8.38 -4.14 -7.35
C TYR A 106 8.97 -4.37 -8.74
N ASP A 107 9.29 -3.30 -9.47
CA ASP A 107 9.64 -3.32 -10.90
C ASP A 107 8.70 -4.25 -11.70
N ASP A 108 9.26 -5.11 -12.55
CA ASP A 108 8.59 -6.18 -13.28
C ASP A 108 8.69 -7.54 -12.58
N LEU A 109 9.10 -7.56 -11.31
CA LEU A 109 9.41 -8.76 -10.57
C LEU A 109 8.15 -9.63 -10.32
N VAL A 110 8.28 -10.92 -10.64
CA VAL A 110 7.38 -11.98 -10.19
C VAL A 110 8.15 -12.90 -9.25
N LEU A 111 7.77 -12.87 -7.97
CA LEU A 111 8.49 -13.52 -6.88
C LEU A 111 7.51 -14.22 -5.93
N GLU A 112 7.81 -15.47 -5.61
CA GLU A 112 7.13 -16.23 -4.57
C GLU A 112 8.18 -16.81 -3.61
N LEU A 113 8.19 -16.31 -2.38
CA LEU A 113 9.05 -16.77 -1.29
C LEU A 113 8.22 -17.00 -0.03
N PRO A 114 8.70 -17.82 0.94
CA PRO A 114 8.05 -17.94 2.23
C PRO A 114 7.86 -16.56 2.91
N GLY A 115 6.59 -16.16 3.03
CA GLY A 115 6.16 -14.90 3.65
C GLY A 115 6.29 -13.65 2.76
N LEU A 116 6.59 -13.79 1.46
CA LEU A 116 6.66 -12.66 0.53
C LEU A 116 6.23 -13.10 -0.88
N VAL A 117 5.19 -12.46 -1.42
CA VAL A 117 4.72 -12.68 -2.78
C VAL A 117 4.59 -11.32 -3.47
N VAL A 118 5.21 -11.16 -4.64
CA VAL A 118 5.19 -9.95 -5.46
C VAL A 118 4.92 -10.35 -6.93
N PRO A 119 3.98 -9.72 -7.65
CA PRO A 119 2.98 -8.77 -7.18
C PRO A 119 2.13 -9.32 -6.04
N HIS A 120 1.57 -8.43 -5.21
CA HIS A 120 0.71 -8.84 -4.11
C HIS A 120 -0.42 -9.75 -4.66
N PRO A 121 -0.63 -10.96 -4.11
CA PRO A 121 -1.37 -12.03 -4.80
C PRO A 121 -2.83 -11.66 -5.07
N ARG A 122 -3.43 -10.83 -4.20
CA ARG A 122 -4.81 -10.35 -4.32
C ARG A 122 -4.94 -8.91 -4.81
N LEU A 123 -3.89 -8.31 -5.37
CA LEU A 123 -3.95 -6.91 -5.84
C LEU A 123 -5.08 -6.71 -6.85
N HIS A 124 -5.16 -7.63 -7.83
CA HIS A 124 -6.19 -7.65 -8.87
C HIS A 124 -7.65 -7.78 -8.38
N GLU A 125 -7.88 -8.08 -7.10
CA GLU A 125 -9.20 -8.24 -6.48
C GLU A 125 -9.59 -7.04 -5.60
N ARG A 126 -8.66 -6.10 -5.34
CA ARG A 126 -8.80 -5.09 -4.29
C ARG A 126 -8.94 -3.68 -4.88
N ALA A 127 -10.17 -3.21 -5.02
CA ALA A 127 -10.45 -1.83 -5.47
C ALA A 127 -9.76 -0.77 -4.59
N PHE A 128 -9.73 -0.98 -3.27
CA PHE A 128 -9.10 -0.06 -2.31
C PHE A 128 -7.58 0.11 -2.51
N ALA A 129 -6.91 -0.81 -3.21
CA ALA A 129 -5.50 -0.72 -3.58
C ALA A 129 -5.33 -0.27 -5.04
N LEU A 130 -6.16 -0.80 -5.95
CA LEU A 130 -6.09 -0.51 -7.37
C LEU A 130 -6.51 0.92 -7.73
N GLU A 131 -7.56 1.47 -7.10
CA GLU A 131 -8.00 2.85 -7.40
C GLU A 131 -6.95 3.90 -7.01
N PRO A 132 -6.38 3.90 -5.78
CA PRO A 132 -5.27 4.80 -5.48
C PRO A 132 -3.98 4.49 -6.26
N LEU A 133 -3.70 3.23 -6.60
CA LEU A 133 -2.57 2.91 -7.49
C LEU A 133 -2.77 3.49 -8.90
N CYS A 134 -4.01 3.49 -9.39
CA CYS A 134 -4.37 4.04 -10.69
C CYS A 134 -4.16 5.57 -10.76
N ASP A 135 -4.29 6.28 -9.63
CA ASP A 135 -3.95 7.72 -9.56
C ASP A 135 -2.47 7.99 -9.87
N LEU A 136 -1.59 7.02 -9.63
CA LEU A 136 -0.14 7.15 -9.80
C LEU A 136 0.37 6.52 -11.11
N ALA A 137 -0.14 5.33 -11.44
CA ALA A 137 0.45 4.46 -12.44
C ALA A 137 -0.60 3.69 -13.27
N ALA A 138 -1.59 4.41 -13.82
CA ALA A 138 -2.70 3.85 -14.60
C ALA A 138 -2.26 2.91 -15.74
N ASP A 139 -1.20 3.30 -16.48
CA ASP A 139 -0.70 2.57 -17.65
C ASP A 139 0.28 1.44 -17.31
N LEU A 140 0.69 1.32 -16.05
CA LEU A 140 1.60 0.26 -15.60
C LEU A 140 0.94 -1.10 -15.83
N VAL A 141 1.68 -2.03 -16.44
CA VAL A 141 1.21 -3.40 -16.70
C VAL A 141 1.53 -4.27 -15.51
N HIS A 142 0.53 -4.93 -14.93
CA HIS A 142 0.70 -5.85 -13.81
C HIS A 142 1.56 -7.06 -14.24
N PRO A 143 2.73 -7.29 -13.60
CA PRO A 143 3.58 -8.44 -13.91
C PRO A 143 2.84 -9.76 -13.71
N GLY A 144 2.99 -10.70 -14.65
CA GLY A 144 2.30 -12.01 -14.60
C GLY A 144 0.81 -12.00 -15.00
N ARG A 145 0.16 -10.83 -15.14
CA ARG A 145 -1.23 -10.73 -15.67
C ARG A 145 -1.29 -10.12 -17.06
N GLY A 146 -0.39 -9.21 -17.39
CA GLY A 146 -0.36 -8.55 -18.70
C GLY A 146 -1.49 -7.53 -18.91
N GLU A 147 -2.19 -7.13 -17.85
CA GLU A 147 -3.24 -6.10 -17.89
C GLU A 147 -2.73 -4.82 -17.22
N SER A 148 -3.16 -3.65 -17.71
CA SER A 148 -2.83 -2.38 -17.05
C SER A 148 -3.54 -2.23 -15.71
N ILE A 149 -2.98 -1.44 -14.80
CA ILE A 149 -3.62 -1.09 -13.53
C ILE A 149 -4.99 -0.47 -13.76
N ALA A 150 -5.15 0.42 -14.75
CA ALA A 150 -6.43 1.01 -15.10
C ALA A 150 -7.47 -0.06 -15.51
N SER A 151 -7.07 -1.05 -16.32
CA SER A 151 -7.94 -2.17 -16.71
C SER A 151 -8.38 -2.98 -15.49
N LEU A 152 -7.44 -3.35 -14.61
CA LEU A 152 -7.73 -4.10 -13.39
C LEU A 152 -8.64 -3.31 -12.44
N ALA A 153 -8.35 -2.03 -12.22
CA ALA A 153 -9.18 -1.14 -11.40
C ALA A 153 -10.61 -1.08 -11.94
N GLY A 154 -10.79 -0.92 -13.25
CA GLY A 154 -12.10 -0.90 -13.90
C GLY A 154 -12.94 -2.17 -13.69
N ARG A 155 -12.32 -3.34 -13.47
CA ARG A 155 -13.03 -4.61 -13.22
C ARG A 155 -13.60 -4.74 -11.81
N VAL A 156 -12.95 -4.12 -10.82
CA VAL A 156 -13.31 -4.25 -9.40
C VAL A 156 -13.89 -2.97 -8.80
N ARG A 157 -13.92 -1.88 -9.58
CA ARG A 157 -14.40 -0.57 -9.15
C ARG A 157 -15.83 -0.65 -8.63
N ASP A 158 -16.02 -0.15 -7.42
CA ASP A 158 -17.33 0.06 -6.82
C ASP A 158 -17.37 1.47 -6.21
N PRO A 159 -17.98 2.46 -6.91
CA PRO A 159 -18.05 3.84 -6.43
C PRO A 159 -18.80 4.01 -5.10
N ASN A 160 -19.62 3.03 -4.70
CA ASN A 160 -20.32 3.09 -3.43
C ASN A 160 -19.43 2.59 -2.27
N ALA A 161 -18.52 1.65 -2.56
CA ALA A 161 -17.63 1.05 -1.57
C ALA A 161 -16.26 1.76 -1.47
N VAL A 162 -15.87 2.53 -2.48
CA VAL A 162 -14.58 3.23 -2.54
C VAL A 162 -14.77 4.71 -2.86
N ARG A 163 -14.52 5.57 -1.87
CA ARG A 163 -14.78 7.02 -1.96
C ARG A 163 -13.49 7.81 -1.85
N ARG A 164 -13.13 8.55 -2.90
CA ARG A 164 -11.97 9.45 -2.91
C ARG A 164 -12.22 10.66 -2.00
N LEU A 165 -11.32 10.91 -1.05
CA LEU A 165 -11.44 12.00 -0.09
C LEU A 165 -10.59 13.24 -0.46
N GLY A 166 -9.44 13.05 -1.10
CA GLY A 166 -8.51 14.15 -1.42
C GLY A 166 -7.05 13.77 -1.17
N PRO A 167 -6.11 14.72 -1.23
CA PRO A 167 -4.69 14.44 -0.99
C PRO A 167 -4.42 14.01 0.46
N LEU A 168 -3.39 13.20 0.67
CA LEU A 168 -2.84 12.95 2.00
C LEU A 168 -1.97 14.14 2.42
N HIS A 169 -2.16 14.65 3.63
CA HIS A 169 -1.32 15.71 4.20
C HIS A 169 -0.23 15.07 5.07
N TYR A 170 1.04 15.31 4.72
CA TYR A 170 2.23 14.84 5.43
C TYR A 170 3.35 15.87 5.28
N SER A 171 4.36 15.80 6.15
CA SER A 171 5.51 16.71 6.11
C SER A 171 6.45 16.34 4.96
N THR A 172 6.81 17.30 4.12
CA THR A 172 7.88 17.13 3.12
C THR A 172 9.24 17.45 3.75
N ILE A 173 10.24 16.61 3.52
CA ILE A 173 11.64 16.84 3.92
C ILE A 173 12.35 17.78 2.94
#